data_AF-A0A2S9FRM7-F1
#
_entry.id   AF-A0A2S9FRM7-F1
#
_cell.length_a   1.000
_cell.length_b   1.000
_cell.length_c   1.000
_cell.angle_alpha   90.00
_cell.angle_beta   90.00
_cell.angle_gamma   90.00
#
_symmetry.space_group_name_H-M   'P 1'
#
loop_
_entity.id
_entity.type
_entity.pdbx_description
1 polymer ?
#
loop_
_entity_poly.entity_id
_entity_poly.type
_entity_poly.pdbx_seq_one_letter_code
_entity_poly.pdbx_strand_id
1 'polypeptide(L)' 'MLAVPAAPCVVVGIDGSPAAVDAALWAVDQAIDRDVPLRLVYVVDSDEHAEVDPHEQARRLATA' A
#
# COMPACT_ATOMS: atom_id res chain seq x y z
N MET A 1 15.71 18.62 12.81
CA MET A 1 14.32 18.15 12.61
C MET A 1 14.11 16.97 13.54
N LEU A 2 13.53 17.20 14.72
CA LEU A 2 13.27 16.10 15.67
C LEU A 2 12.03 15.35 15.16
N ALA A 3 12.16 14.05 14.92
CA ALA A 3 11.03 13.21 14.53
C ALA A 3 10.03 13.19 15.69
N VAL A 4 8.79 13.58 15.44
CA VAL A 4 7.70 13.35 16.39
C VAL A 4 7.52 11.83 16.44
N PRO A 5 7.69 11.17 17.61
CA PRO A 5 7.46 9.74 17.70
C PRO A 5 6.03 9.47 17.24
N ALA A 6 5.89 8.61 16.23
CA ALA A 6 4.57 8.20 15.78
C ALA A 6 3.84 7.57 16.98
N ALA A 7 2.66 8.10 17.30
CA ALA A 7 1.78 7.44 18.26
C ALA A 7 1.56 5.98 17.82
N PRO A 8 1.50 5.03 18.76
CA PRO A 8 1.31 3.63 18.42
C PRO A 8 0.01 3.45 17.65
N CYS A 9 0.06 2.73 16.52
CA CYS A 9 -1.09 2.41 15.69
C CYS A 9 -0.85 1.09 14.94
N VAL A 10 -1.93 0.43 14.55
CA VAL A 10 -1.88 -0.69 13.60
C VAL A 10 -1.98 -0.10 12.19
N VAL A 11 -1.07 -0.50 11.31
CA VAL A 11 -1.07 -0.07 9.90
C VAL A 11 -1.32 -1.28 9.02
N VAL A 12 -2.25 -1.16 8.09
CA VAL A 12 -2.57 -2.22 7.11
C VAL A 12 -2.60 -1.65 5.70
N GLY A 13 -1.95 -2.36 4.78
CA GLY A 13 -1.96 -2.04 3.35
C GLY A 13 -3.25 -2.54 2.70
N ILE A 14 -3.83 -1.73 1.82
CA ILE A 14 -4.99 -2.06 1.01
C ILE A 14 -4.58 -1.98 -0.45
N ASP A 15 -4.89 -3.00 -1.24
CA ASP A 15 -4.66 -3.05 -2.69
C ASP A 15 -5.91 -3.48 -3.49
N GLY A 16 -7.04 -3.71 -2.80
CA GLY A 16 -8.30 -4.16 -3.40
C GLY A 16 -8.43 -5.67 -3.58
N SER A 17 -7.38 -6.45 -3.27
CA SER A 17 -7.44 -7.91 -3.30
C SER A 17 -8.27 -8.47 -2.14
N PRO A 18 -8.81 -9.70 -2.27
CA PRO A 18 -9.44 -10.40 -1.14
C PRO A 18 -8.50 -10.57 0.06
N ALA A 19 -7.21 -10.81 -0.19
CA ALA A 19 -6.21 -10.95 0.86
C ALA A 19 -6.03 -9.65 1.67
N ALA A 20 -6.11 -8.48 1.03
CA ALA A 20 -6.07 -7.21 1.74
C ALA A 20 -7.31 -6.98 2.62
N VAL A 21 -8.48 -7.50 2.22
CA VAL A 21 -9.70 -7.46 3.05
C VAL A 21 -9.52 -8.34 4.30
N ASP A 22 -9.01 -9.55 4.14
CA ASP A 22 -8.74 -10.45 5.27
C ASP A 22 -7.71 -9.85 6.24
N ALA A 23 -6.66 -9.21 5.70
CA ALA A 23 -5.67 -8.49 6.49
C ALA A 23 -6.28 -7.30 7.26
N ALA A 24 -7.21 -6.57 6.63
CA ALA A 24 -7.89 -5.44 7.27
C ALA A 24 -8.78 -5.91 8.43
N LEU A 25 -9.50 -7.02 8.27
CA LEU A 25 -10.31 -7.60 9.35
C LEU A 25 -9.46 -8.02 10.54
N TRP A 26 -8.35 -8.71 10.29
CA TRP A 26 -7.40 -9.04 11.36
C TRP A 26 -6.83 -7.79 12.04
N ALA A 27 -6.49 -6.75 11.26
CA ALA A 27 -5.94 -5.51 11.77
C ALA A 27 -6.93 -4.74 12.67
N VAL A 28 -8.24 -4.84 12.40
CA VAL A 28 -9.30 -4.30 13.28
C VAL A 28 -9.22 -4.94 14.66
N ASP A 29 -9.20 -6.28 14.72
CA ASP A 29 -9.10 -7.00 16.01
C ASP A 29 -7.82 -6.59 16.76
N GLN A 30 -6.69 -6.47 16.04
CA GLN A 30 -5.43 -6.06 16.66
C GLN A 30 -5.42 -4.63 17.20
N ALA A 31 -6.14 -3.71 16.54
CA ALA A 31 -6.27 -2.33 16.98
C ALA A 31 -7.16 -2.21 18.23
N ILE A 32 -8.26 -2.98 18.27
CA ILE A 32 -9.16 -3.08 19.43
C ILE A 32 -8.40 -3.66 20.63
N ASP A 33 -7.72 -4.79 20.46
CA ASP A 33 -7.00 -5.48 21.54
C ASP A 33 -5.93 -4.61 22.21
N ARG A 34 -5.37 -3.66 21.45
CA ARG A 34 -4.27 -2.78 21.90
C ARG A 34 -4.75 -1.38 22.31
N ASP A 35 -6.03 -1.06 22.11
CA ASP A 35 -6.60 0.28 22.30
C ASP A 35 -5.79 1.37 21.55
N VAL A 36 -5.48 1.11 20.28
CA VAL A 36 -4.72 2.02 19.41
C VAL A 36 -5.46 2.29 18.09
N PRO A 37 -5.23 3.44 17.44
CA PRO A 37 -5.81 3.72 16.13
C PRO A 37 -5.42 2.69 15.07
N LEU A 38 -6.34 2.43 14.14
CA LEU A 38 -6.10 1.68 12.91
C LEU A 38 -5.88 2.65 11.74
N ARG A 39 -4.87 2.38 10.90
CA ARG A 39 -4.57 3.15 9.69
C ARG A 39 -4.56 2.25 8.46
N LEU A 40 -5.48 2.51 7.53
CA LEU A 40 -5.52 1.88 6.22
C LEU A 40 -4.68 2.70 5.24
N VAL A 41 -3.81 2.05 4.47
CA VAL A 41 -2.93 2.70 3.50
C VAL A 41 -3.12 2.05 2.14
N TYR A 42 -3.52 2.84 1.14
CA TYR A 42 -3.55 2.44 -0.26
C TYR A 42 -2.46 3.21 -0.99
N VAL A 43 -1.65 2.53 -1.81
CA VAL A 43 -0.60 3.15 -2.61
C VAL A 43 -1.07 3.23 -4.05
N VAL A 44 -1.16 4.45 -4.56
CA VAL A 44 -1.29 4.72 -6.00
C VAL A 44 0.10 4.90 -6.58
N ASP A 45 0.33 4.37 -7.77
CA ASP A 45 1.50 4.74 -8.54
C ASP A 45 1.35 6.18 -9.04
N SER A 46 2.34 7.04 -8.78
CA SER A 46 2.36 8.40 -9.32
C SER A 46 2.77 8.44 -10.79
N ASP A 47 3.26 7.32 -11.33
CA ASP A 47 3.80 7.21 -12.69
C ASP A 47 2.72 6.99 -13.77
N GLU A 48 1.44 7.25 -13.48
CA GLU A 48 0.41 7.34 -14.53
C GLU A 48 0.68 8.46 -15.56
N HIS A 49 1.70 9.32 -15.31
CA HIS A 49 2.25 10.29 -16.26
C HIS A 49 3.72 10.05 -16.63
N ALA A 50 4.33 8.91 -16.26
CA ALA A 50 5.59 8.54 -16.87
C ALA A 50 5.29 8.16 -18.32
N GLU A 51 5.65 9.05 -19.26
CA GLU A 51 5.62 8.74 -20.69
C GLU A 51 6.32 7.40 -20.89
N VAL A 52 5.54 6.35 -21.16
CA VAL A 52 6.08 5.03 -21.45
C VAL A 52 6.86 5.19 -22.75
N ASP A 53 8.19 5.05 -22.71
CA ASP A 53 9.01 5.07 -23.92
C ASP A 53 8.53 3.93 -24.85
N PRO A 54 7.92 4.24 -26.00
CA PRO A 54 7.38 3.24 -26.90
C PRO A 54 8.48 2.28 -27.41
N HIS A 55 9.73 2.73 -27.49
CA HIS A 55 10.85 1.90 -27.92
C HIS A 55 11.19 0.82 -26.89
N GLU A 56 11.17 1.15 -25.61
CA GLU A 56 11.41 0.18 -24.55
C GLU A 56 10.26 -0.84 -24.46
N GLN A 57 9.01 -0.38 -24.60
CA GLN A 57 7.86 -1.28 -24.58
C GLN A 57 7.85 -2.24 -25.77
N ALA A 58 8.17 -1.75 -26.98
CA ALA A 58 8.33 -2.60 -28.16
C ALA A 58 9.45 -3.64 -27.98
N ARG A 59 10.59 -3.25 -27.40
CA ARG A 59 11.70 -4.16 -27.13
C ARG A 59 11.33 -5.26 -26.15
N ARG A 60 10.59 -4.94 -25.08
CA ARG A 60 10.11 -5.94 -24.09
C ARG A 60 9.18 -6.97 -24.73
N LEU A 61 8.25 -6.53 -25.58
CA LEU A 61 7.33 -7.43 -26.31
C LEU A 61 8.06 -8.34 -27.30
N ALA A 62 9.07 -7.84 -28.00
CA ALA A 62 9.84 -8.64 -28.96
C ALA A 62 10.74 -9.70 -28.31
N THR A 63 10.99 -9.60 -26.99
CA THR A 63 11.86 -10.53 -26.24
C THR A 63 11.06 -11.51 -25.37
N ALA A 64 9.72 -11.40 -25.35
CA ALA A 64 8.80 -12.30 -24.65
C ALA A 64 8.27 -13.39 -25.60
#